data_AF-A0A9E1WTQ7-F1
#
_entry.id   AF-A0A9E1WTQ7-F1
#
_cell.length_a   1.000
_cell.length_b   1.000
_cell.length_c   1.000
_cell.angle_alpha   90.00
_cell.angle_beta   90.00
_cell.angle_gamma   90.00
#
_symmetry.space_group_name_H-M   'P 1'
#
loop_
_entity.id
_entity.type
_entity.pdbx_description
1 polymer ?
#
loop_
_entity_poly.entity_id
_entity_poly.type
_entity_poly.pdbx_seq_one_letter_code
_entity_poly.pdbx_strand_id
1 'polypeptide(L)' 'MILADMINTASDHDLADLTAFVVAECEMVTQDPDGKMIDIKNDDVIRAIKAWAYMHLNEPKQGD' A
#
# COMPACT_ATOMS: atom_id res chain seq x y z
N MET A 1 12.62 12.72 -6.28
CA MET A 1 11.85 11.51 -6.65
C MET A 1 10.47 11.65 -6.03
N ILE A 2 9.40 11.46 -6.78
CA ILE A 2 8.02 11.51 -6.25
C ILE A 2 7.78 10.21 -5.47
N LEU A 3 7.14 10.26 -4.30
CA LEU A 3 6.90 9.08 -3.43
C LEU A 3 6.32 7.88 -4.18
N ALA A 4 5.38 8.13 -5.10
CA ALA A 4 4.78 7.10 -5.94
C ALA A 4 5.81 6.36 -6.82
N ASP A 5 6.82 7.07 -7.32
CA ASP A 5 7.91 6.48 -8.11
C ASP A 5 8.83 5.60 -7.25
N MET A 6 9.12 6.03 -6.01
CA MET A 6 9.90 5.23 -5.06
C MET A 6 9.18 3.92 -4.70
N ILE A 7 7.87 3.98 -4.47
CA ILE A 7 7.04 2.81 -4.17
C ILE A 7 6.96 1.86 -5.37
N ASN A 8 6.80 2.41 -6.58
CA ASN A 8 6.66 1.61 -7.79
C ASN A 8 7.96 0.89 -8.19
N THR A 9 9.11 1.44 -7.81
CA THR A 9 10.44 0.87 -8.12
C THR A 9 11.08 0.12 -6.96
N ALA A 10 10.50 0.19 -5.75
CA ALA A 10 10.98 -0.55 -4.60
C ALA A 10 10.93 -2.07 -4.83
N SER A 11 11.89 -2.78 -4.25
CA SER A 11 11.89 -4.24 -4.29
C SER A 11 10.73 -4.79 -3.48
N ASP A 12 10.27 -6.00 -3.82
CA ASP A 12 9.23 -6.68 -3.05
C ASP A 12 9.67 -6.93 -1.59
N HIS A 13 10.97 -7.15 -1.38
CA HIS A 13 11.55 -7.31 -0.05
C HIS A 13 11.41 -6.03 0.79
N ASP A 14 11.78 -4.88 0.25
CA ASP A 14 11.73 -3.60 0.99
C ASP A 14 10.29 -3.18 1.30
N LEU A 15 9.37 -3.44 0.35
CA LEU A 15 7.94 -3.21 0.58
C LEU A 15 7.36 -4.15 1.63
N ALA A 16 7.80 -5.41 1.66
CA ALA A 16 7.38 -6.37 2.68
C ALA A 16 7.87 -5.98 4.07
N ASP A 17 9.14 -5.55 4.19
CA ASP A 17 9.73 -5.11 5.47
C ASP A 17 9.02 -3.85 6.00
N LEU A 18 8.85 -2.82 5.16
CA LEU A 18 8.11 -1.61 5.51
C LEU A 18 6.66 -1.93 5.94
N THR A 19 5.99 -2.81 5.19
CA THR A 19 4.60 -3.18 5.49
C THR A 19 4.50 -3.92 6.82
N ALA A 20 5.39 -4.90 7.06
CA ALA A 20 5.40 -5.66 8.30
C ALA A 20 5.61 -4.73 9.51
N PHE A 21 6.52 -3.76 9.40
CA PHE A 21 6.73 -2.75 10.43
C PHE A 21 5.48 -1.91 10.68
N VAL A 22 4.86 -1.34 9.63
CA VAL A 22 3.67 -0.50 9.77
C VAL A 22 2.49 -1.27 10.35
N VAL A 23 2.23 -2.49 9.88
CA VAL A 23 1.12 -3.33 10.38
C VAL A 23 1.32 -3.67 11.85
N ALA A 24 2.56 -3.98 12.28
CA ALA A 24 2.87 -4.31 13.67
C ALA A 24 2.75 -3.08 14.60
N GLU A 25 3.31 -1.93 14.20
CA GLU A 25 3.33 -0.73 15.04
C GLU A 25 1.97 -0.02 15.13
N CYS A 26 1.13 -0.15 14.10
CA CYS A 26 -0.16 0.55 14.02
C CYS A 26 -1.37 -0.34 14.32
N GLU A 27 -1.17 -1.61 14.71
CA GLU A 27 -2.24 -2.59 14.98
C GLU A 27 -3.34 -2.57 13.90
N MET A 28 -2.93 -2.61 12.63
CA MET A 28 -3.86 -2.42 11.52
C MET A 28 -4.84 -3.59 11.39
N VAL A 29 -6.12 -3.26 11.29
CA VAL A 29 -7.22 -4.20 11.07
C VAL A 29 -8.01 -3.82 9.83
N THR A 30 -8.63 -4.82 9.20
CA THR A 30 -9.58 -4.64 8.10
C THR A 30 -10.92 -5.29 8.45
N GLN A 31 -11.93 -5.09 7.63
CA GLN A 31 -13.26 -5.66 7.81
C GLN A 31 -13.48 -6.80 6.81
N ASP A 32 -13.93 -7.95 7.28
CA ASP A 32 -14.35 -9.06 6.41
C ASP A 32 -15.74 -8.77 5.76
N PRO A 33 -16.20 -9.60 4.80
CA PRO A 33 -17.48 -9.38 4.13
C PRO A 33 -18.71 -9.36 5.07
N ASP A 34 -18.61 -10.02 6.23
CA ASP A 34 -19.68 -10.08 7.23
C ASP A 34 -19.62 -8.89 8.21
N GLY A 35 -18.66 -8.00 8.02
CA GLY A 35 -18.52 -6.79 8.81
C GLY A 35 -17.65 -6.96 10.06
N LYS A 36 -16.98 -8.10 10.25
CA LYS A 36 -16.13 -8.35 11.41
C LYS A 36 -14.72 -7.79 11.20
N MET A 37 -14.17 -7.17 12.25
CA MET A 37 -12.77 -6.74 12.24
C MET A 37 -11.84 -7.95 12.32
N ILE A 38 -10.90 -8.03 11.40
CA ILE A 38 -9.86 -9.06 11.30
C ILE A 38 -8.49 -8.39 11.08
N ASP A 39 -7.42 -9.10 11.40
CA ASP A 39 -6.07 -8.61 11.14
C ASP A 39 -5.86 -8.41 9.63
N ILE A 40 -5.26 -7.27 9.26
CA ILE A 40 -4.93 -7.03 7.86
C ILE A 40 -3.73 -7.89 7.46
N LYS A 41 -3.77 -8.44 6.25
CA LYS A 41 -2.62 -9.18 5.71
C LYS A 41 -1.64 -8.20 5.08
N ASN A 42 -0.34 -8.42 5.30
CA ASN A 42 0.71 -7.60 4.70
C ASN A 42 0.57 -7.51 3.17
N ASP A 43 0.24 -8.61 2.51
CA ASP A 43 0.05 -8.64 1.05
C ASP A 43 -1.05 -7.68 0.56
N ASP A 44 -2.13 -7.53 1.34
CA ASP A 44 -3.23 -6.63 1.01
C ASP A 44 -2.80 -5.16 1.14
N VAL A 45 -1.99 -4.84 2.16
CA VAL A 45 -1.39 -3.51 2.34
C VAL A 45 -0.41 -3.20 1.21
N ILE A 46 0.50 -4.13 0.86
CA ILE A 46 1.45 -3.96 -0.25
C ILE A 46 0.69 -3.71 -1.56
N ARG A 47 -0.36 -4.49 -1.83
CA ARG A 47 -1.20 -4.32 -3.02
C ARG A 47 -1.87 -2.95 -3.03
N ALA A 48 -2.41 -2.48 -1.91
CA ALA A 48 -3.04 -1.17 -1.81
C ALA A 48 -2.05 -0.03 -2.06
N ILE A 49 -0.85 -0.12 -1.47
CA ILE A 49 0.22 0.88 -1.63
C ILE A 49 0.71 0.94 -3.09
N LYS A 50 0.90 -0.22 -3.74
CA LYS A 50 1.27 -0.28 -5.17
C LYS A 50 0.16 0.28 -6.07
N ALA A 51 -1.10 -0.03 -5.78
CA ALA A 51 -2.23 0.51 -6.53
C ALA A 51 -2.32 2.04 -6.41
N TRP A 52 -2.13 2.58 -5.20
CA TRP A 52 -2.07 4.02 -4.97
C TRP A 52 -0.94 4.67 -5.77
N ALA A 53 0.26 4.09 -5.74
CA ALA A 53 1.40 4.62 -6.50
C ALA A 53 1.13 4.60 -8.01
N TYR A 54 0.57 3.49 -8.53
CA TYR A 54 0.19 3.39 -9.94
C TYR A 54 -0.83 4.48 -10.33
N MET A 55 -1.85 4.73 -9.51
CA MET A 55 -2.81 5.80 -9.77
C MET A 55 -2.14 7.17 -9.87
N HIS A 56 -1.22 7.51 -8.97
CA HIS A 56 -0.57 8.83 -8.96
C HIS A 56 0.47 9.00 -10.07
N LEU A 57 1.06 7.92 -10.57
CA LEU A 57 1.97 7.96 -11.71
C LEU A 57 1.24 8.08 -13.05
N ASN A 58 0.02 7.54 -13.13
CA ASN A 58 -0.78 7.47 -14.36
C ASN A 58 -1.99 8.39 -14.35
N GLU A 59 -2.18 9.19 -13.28
CA GLU A 59 -3.23 10.20 -13.24
C GLU A 59 -3.07 11.10 -14.47
N PRO A 60 -4.12 11.25 -15.30
CA PRO A 60 -4.04 12.15 -16.43
C PRO A 60 -3.75 13.53 -15.85
N LYS A 61 -2.56 14.06 -16.15
CA LYS A 61 -2.24 15.45 -15.86
C LYS A 61 -3.32 16.26 -16.54
N GLN A 62 -4.29 16.77 -15.76
CA GLN A 62 -5.25 17.72 -16.30
C GLN A 62 -4.42 18.81 -16.96
N GLY A 63 -4.65 19.02 -18.26
CA GLY A 63 -3.85 19.92 -19.06
C GLY A 63 -3.77 21.30 -18.40
N ASP A 64 -2.58 21.88 -18.39
CA ASP A 64 -2.37 23.30 -18.14
C ASP A 64 -3.19 24.17 -19.12
#